data_AF-A0A6L9STF2-F1
#
_entry.id   AF-A0A6L9STF2-F1
#
_cell.length_a   1.000
_cell.length_b   1.000
_cell.length_c   1.000
_cell.angle_alpha   90.00
_cell.angle_beta   90.00
_cell.angle_gamma   90.00
#
_symmetry.space_group_name_H-M   'P 1'
#
loop_
_entity.id
_entity.type
_entity.pdbx_description
1 polymer ?
#
loop_
_entity_poly.entity_id
_entity_poly.type
_entity_poly.pdbx_seq_one_letter_code
_entity_poly.pdbx_strand_id
1 'polypeptide(L)'
;MKQGVRVITVAIVGPSDTEDAKRLIERAVSMWTRVNRRLDIRFETQRWPRDTTPVLRDGSDGQEVTNEQIIDNADIVIAVFASRLGTPTPRNGFSGTAEEIDYAFRRLDKACHVYFRDGGPDADADDGEYRRLKAYQAQLQRNTGLTGVWPDNTVEGWFVAVSDVIDRYLVAHGLVAAGGRAARPGTGLFGGRGADGMRRRRTRALGGRRLIMICAALLAVVVVATTTMYLRFVKPAADQIVRTRDVLANSTPYDATANQGDETKYLRTLSCDSSASYYGVYRDLVTTTRDRYRTKAADGSIYDGLTQDDSGREYVRILLATLDEAVDGIDRCPATTSEDELNDYYRVRLDAVRDLVDRFEAHEDLGVTIAAKEGKTSYSLIEEPRLPGAAQVTRLEKAVRGVDTGADADGAYGAAGEALVKAAGLTVSNDTDRLAAHCSGTYANPSAFCPMDATVITIDAHSYRSALKEASYTDRIKYDIAKYFVYARCGAENPPMGVAGEGIAASYAVRYLDANRRSLASSMQHVSYAERYTMTAATDDAAKLVHGGTCKVEAD
;
A
#
# COMPACT_ATOMS: atom_id res chain seq x y z
N MET A 1 -21.02 -29.91 -1.20
CA MET A 1 -21.17 -28.90 -2.28
C MET A 1 -20.55 -27.61 -1.78
N LYS A 2 -19.64 -26.98 -2.53
CA LYS A 2 -19.15 -25.64 -2.19
C LYS A 2 -20.30 -24.65 -2.42
N GLN A 3 -20.58 -23.78 -1.45
CA GLN A 3 -21.59 -22.73 -1.58
C GLN A 3 -21.22 -21.76 -2.73
N GLY A 4 -22.22 -21.15 -3.35
CA GLY A 4 -22.03 -20.23 -4.48
C GLY A 4 -21.51 -18.87 -4.00
N VAL A 5 -20.42 -18.38 -4.60
CA VAL A 5 -19.84 -17.06 -4.33
C VAL A 5 -20.59 -16.00 -5.14
N ARG A 6 -21.01 -14.91 -4.50
CA ARG A 6 -21.60 -13.75 -5.18
C ARG A 6 -20.50 -12.84 -5.71
N VAL A 7 -20.54 -12.51 -7.00
CA VAL A 7 -19.58 -11.58 -7.61
C VAL A 7 -20.22 -10.19 -7.70
N ILE A 8 -19.49 -9.17 -7.27
CA ILE A 8 -19.85 -7.75 -7.36
C ILE A 8 -18.77 -7.04 -8.19
N THR A 9 -19.19 -6.27 -9.18
CA THR A 9 -18.30 -5.69 -10.17
C THR A 9 -18.01 -4.22 -9.87
N VAL A 10 -16.74 -3.82 -9.88
CA VAL A 10 -16.30 -2.45 -9.58
C VAL A 10 -15.63 -1.83 -10.81
N ALA A 11 -16.28 -0.87 -11.45
CA ALA A 11 -15.66 -0.08 -12.50
C ALA A 11 -14.78 1.01 -11.89
N ILE A 12 -13.53 1.11 -12.36
CA ILE A 12 -12.59 2.14 -11.91
C ILE A 12 -12.29 3.07 -13.08
N VAL A 13 -12.69 4.33 -12.96
CA VAL A 13 -12.61 5.30 -14.05
C VAL A 13 -11.82 6.54 -13.66
N GLY A 14 -11.17 7.16 -14.63
CA GLY A 14 -10.36 8.35 -14.41
C GLY A 14 -9.50 8.69 -15.62
N PRO A 15 -9.08 9.97 -15.76
CA PRO A 15 -8.21 10.37 -16.87
C PRO A 15 -6.82 9.71 -16.80
N SER A 16 -6.00 9.91 -17.82
CA SER A 16 -4.71 9.20 -17.96
C SER A 16 -3.64 9.58 -16.91
N ASP A 17 -3.79 10.71 -16.23
CA ASP A 17 -2.93 11.14 -15.12
C ASP A 17 -3.27 10.43 -13.80
N THR A 18 -4.34 9.62 -13.77
CA THR A 18 -4.77 8.86 -12.58
C THR A 18 -4.39 7.38 -12.62
N GLU A 19 -3.55 6.97 -13.58
CA GLU A 19 -3.21 5.56 -13.80
C GLU A 19 -2.63 4.85 -12.56
N ASP A 20 -1.79 5.54 -11.78
CA ASP A 20 -1.26 5.00 -10.53
C ASP A 20 -2.36 4.80 -9.48
N ALA A 21 -3.20 5.81 -9.24
CA ALA A 21 -4.33 5.71 -8.32
C ALA A 21 -5.28 4.58 -8.71
N LYS A 22 -5.61 4.44 -10.00
CA LYS A 22 -6.46 3.37 -10.50
C LYS A 22 -5.87 1.98 -10.23
N ARG A 23 -4.54 1.80 -10.39
CA ARG A 23 -3.85 0.53 -10.04
C ARG A 23 -3.89 0.25 -8.54
N LEU A 24 -3.76 1.27 -7.70
CA LEU A 24 -3.83 1.13 -6.25
C LEU A 24 -5.23 0.78 -5.78
N ILE A 25 -6.27 1.37 -6.38
CA ILE A 25 -7.68 0.99 -6.15
C ILE A 25 -7.92 -0.46 -6.55
N GLU A 26 -7.41 -0.92 -7.70
CA GLU A 26 -7.53 -2.32 -8.10
C GLU A 26 -6.93 -3.27 -7.04
N ARG A 27 -5.76 -2.91 -6.50
CA ARG A 27 -5.11 -3.67 -5.42
C ARG A 27 -5.91 -3.62 -4.13
N ALA A 28 -6.45 -2.46 -3.76
CA ALA A 28 -7.29 -2.28 -2.57
C ALA A 28 -8.57 -3.13 -2.63
N VAL A 29 -9.28 -3.14 -3.76
CA VAL A 29 -10.48 -3.98 -3.96
C VAL A 29 -10.14 -5.48 -3.87
N SER A 30 -9.02 -5.88 -4.49
CA SER A 30 -8.54 -7.26 -4.43
C SER A 30 -8.15 -7.66 -2.99
N MET A 31 -7.48 -6.77 -2.27
CA MET A 31 -7.13 -6.95 -0.87
C MET A 31 -8.38 -7.07 0.01
N TRP A 32 -9.38 -6.21 -0.17
CA TRP A 32 -10.65 -6.28 0.56
C TRP A 32 -11.31 -7.64 0.37
N THR A 33 -11.36 -8.13 -0.87
CA THR A 33 -11.90 -9.46 -1.18
C THR A 33 -11.12 -10.58 -0.48
N ARG A 34 -9.79 -10.48 -0.42
CA ARG A 34 -8.94 -11.48 0.23
C ARG A 34 -9.15 -11.51 1.74
N VAL A 35 -9.19 -10.34 2.37
CA VAL A 35 -9.42 -10.18 3.83
C VAL A 35 -10.82 -10.68 4.21
N ASN A 36 -11.83 -10.41 3.38
CA ASN A 36 -13.23 -10.75 3.66
C ASN A 36 -13.71 -12.05 3.01
N ARG A 37 -12.80 -12.99 2.70
CA ARG A 37 -13.12 -14.25 2.00
C ARG A 37 -14.21 -15.12 2.66
N ARG A 38 -14.54 -14.88 3.93
CA ARG A 38 -15.58 -15.59 4.69
C ARG A 38 -17.02 -15.09 4.38
N LEU A 39 -17.17 -13.97 3.69
CA LEU A 39 -18.48 -13.39 3.36
C LEU A 39 -19.15 -14.02 2.13
N ASP A 40 -18.52 -15.01 1.48
CA ASP A 40 -18.96 -15.60 0.19
C ASP A 40 -19.26 -14.55 -0.90
N ILE A 41 -18.60 -13.40 -0.82
CA ILE A 41 -18.70 -12.28 -1.75
C ILE A 41 -17.31 -12.01 -2.32
N ARG A 42 -17.24 -11.80 -3.64
CA ARG A 42 -16.01 -11.46 -4.36
C ARG A 42 -16.21 -10.18 -5.15
N PHE A 43 -15.26 -9.26 -5.05
CA PHE A 43 -15.25 -8.08 -5.91
C PHE A 43 -14.33 -8.29 -7.11
N GLU A 44 -14.79 -7.90 -8.29
CA GLU A 44 -14.01 -7.94 -9.53
C GLU A 44 -13.93 -6.56 -10.16
N THR A 45 -12.72 -6.11 -10.45
CA THR A 45 -12.49 -4.77 -11.00
C THR A 45 -12.53 -4.78 -12.51
N GLN A 46 -13.11 -3.74 -13.09
CA GLN A 46 -13.21 -3.52 -14.53
C GLN A 46 -12.63 -2.17 -14.94
N ARG A 47 -11.86 -2.17 -16.03
CA ARG A 47 -11.23 -0.99 -16.60
C ARG A 47 -10.96 -1.11 -18.09
N TRP A 48 -11.05 0.02 -18.79
CA TRP A 48 -10.31 0.18 -20.05
C TRP A 48 -8.80 0.35 -19.75
N PRO A 49 -7.87 -0.30 -20.49
CA PRO A 49 -8.07 -1.11 -21.69
C PRO A 49 -8.21 -2.63 -21.50
N ARG A 50 -8.30 -3.11 -20.27
CA ARG A 50 -8.25 -4.53 -19.94
C ARG A 50 -9.55 -5.27 -20.26
N ASP A 51 -10.70 -4.64 -19.98
CA ASP A 51 -11.99 -5.33 -19.91
C ASP A 51 -12.98 -4.89 -20.99
N THR A 52 -12.51 -4.36 -22.11
CA THR A 52 -13.37 -4.13 -23.28
C THR A 52 -12.84 -4.85 -24.52
N THR A 53 -13.77 -5.22 -25.38
CA THR A 53 -13.49 -5.73 -26.71
C THR A 53 -13.64 -4.58 -27.71
N PRO A 54 -12.69 -4.40 -28.64
CA PRO A 54 -12.83 -3.44 -29.73
C PRO A 54 -14.04 -3.79 -30.60
N VAL A 55 -15.09 -2.98 -30.55
CA VAL A 55 -16.29 -3.12 -31.40
C VAL A 55 -16.39 -1.87 -32.27
N LEU A 56 -16.39 -2.05 -33.59
CA LEU A 56 -16.70 -1.00 -34.54
C LEU A 56 -18.20 -1.02 -34.82
N ARG A 57 -18.93 -0.04 -34.31
CA ARG A 57 -20.37 0.11 -34.50
C ARG A 57 -20.67 1.44 -35.19
N ASP A 58 -21.26 1.39 -36.38
CA ASP A 58 -21.67 2.58 -37.12
C ASP A 58 -22.60 3.45 -36.27
N GLY A 59 -22.24 4.72 -36.09
CA GLY A 59 -23.03 5.69 -35.32
C GLY A 59 -22.72 5.79 -33.83
N SER A 60 -21.82 4.95 -33.29
CA SER A 60 -21.35 5.03 -31.90
C SER A 60 -19.87 5.38 -31.85
N ASP A 61 -19.45 6.15 -30.84
CA ASP A 61 -18.04 6.40 -30.58
C ASP A 61 -17.47 5.44 -29.51
N GLY A 62 -16.15 5.45 -29.35
CA GLY A 62 -15.46 4.55 -28.44
C GLY A 62 -15.85 4.73 -26.96
N GLN A 63 -16.29 5.92 -26.55
CA GLN A 63 -16.74 6.14 -25.17
C GLN A 63 -18.10 5.48 -24.91
N GLU A 64 -19.01 5.52 -25.89
CA GLU A 64 -20.28 4.82 -25.80
C GLU A 64 -20.09 3.30 -25.69
N VAL A 65 -19.21 2.75 -26.53
CA VAL A 65 -18.83 1.33 -26.50
C VAL A 65 -18.15 0.94 -25.18
N THR A 66 -17.38 1.85 -24.57
CA THR A 66 -16.74 1.63 -23.26
C THR A 66 -17.77 1.65 -22.13
N ASN A 67 -18.72 2.58 -22.17
CA ASN A 67 -19.78 2.67 -21.16
C ASN A 67 -20.65 1.40 -21.14
N GLU A 68 -21.03 0.87 -22.31
CA GLU A 68 -21.81 -0.37 -22.41
C GLU A 68 -21.05 -1.62 -21.94
N GLN A 69 -19.73 -1.63 -22.06
CA GLN A 69 -18.94 -2.80 -21.68
C GLN A 69 -18.47 -2.75 -20.22
N ILE A 70 -18.20 -1.57 -19.68
CA ILE A 70 -17.68 -1.40 -18.32
C ILE A 70 -18.78 -0.90 -17.38
N ILE A 71 -19.41 0.22 -17.70
CA ILE A 71 -20.32 0.90 -16.77
C ILE A 71 -21.65 0.18 -16.66
N ASP A 72 -22.21 -0.36 -17.75
CA ASP A 72 -23.45 -1.16 -17.71
C ASP A 72 -23.30 -2.45 -16.90
N ASN A 73 -22.11 -3.03 -16.86
CA ASN A 73 -21.83 -4.29 -16.17
C ASN A 73 -21.31 -4.10 -14.74
N ALA A 74 -21.01 -2.87 -14.32
CA ALA A 74 -20.54 -2.57 -12.98
C ALA A 74 -21.69 -2.45 -11.96
N ASP A 75 -21.45 -2.89 -10.74
CA ASP A 75 -22.33 -2.67 -9.59
C ASP A 75 -21.96 -1.39 -8.84
N ILE A 76 -20.65 -1.11 -8.78
CA ILE A 76 -20.07 0.08 -8.15
C ILE A 76 -19.17 0.78 -9.17
N VAL A 77 -19.21 2.11 -9.19
CA VAL A 77 -18.29 2.94 -9.97
C VAL A 77 -17.45 3.78 -9.02
N ILE A 78 -16.13 3.68 -9.15
CA ILE A 78 -15.15 4.52 -8.46
C ILE A 78 -14.47 5.40 -9.49
N ALA A 79 -14.73 6.71 -9.43
CA ALA A 79 -14.13 7.69 -10.30
C ALA A 79 -13.05 8.49 -9.57
N VAL A 80 -11.92 8.72 -10.23
CA VAL A 80 -10.80 9.48 -9.68
C VAL A 80 -10.34 10.59 -10.63
N PHE A 81 -9.98 11.73 -10.04
CA PHE A 81 -9.38 12.85 -10.75
C PHE A 81 -8.15 13.37 -10.01
N ALA A 82 -7.06 13.61 -10.75
CA ALA A 82 -5.85 14.26 -10.25
C ALA A 82 -5.81 15.72 -10.69
N SER A 83 -5.04 16.05 -11.74
CA SER A 83 -4.87 17.41 -12.26
C SER A 83 -5.75 17.69 -13.47
N ARG A 84 -6.27 16.64 -14.12
CA ARG A 84 -6.99 16.74 -15.39
C ARG A 84 -8.47 16.41 -15.26
N LEU A 85 -9.30 17.11 -16.05
CA LEU A 85 -10.68 16.69 -16.29
C LEU A 85 -10.75 15.66 -17.44
N GLY A 86 -9.89 15.82 -18.46
CA GLY A 86 -9.88 15.02 -19.68
C GLY A 86 -10.52 15.70 -20.90
N THR A 87 -10.52 14.97 -22.02
CA THR A 87 -10.98 15.44 -23.32
C THR A 87 -12.51 15.43 -23.42
N PRO A 88 -13.15 16.57 -23.78
CA PRO A 88 -14.59 16.64 -24.00
C PRO A 88 -15.12 15.56 -24.93
N THR A 89 -16.24 14.96 -24.54
CA THR A 89 -16.97 14.05 -25.42
C THR A 89 -18.08 14.81 -26.15
N PRO A 90 -18.53 14.31 -27.32
CA PRO A 90 -19.64 14.91 -28.05
C PRO A 90 -20.97 14.94 -27.25
N ARG A 91 -21.14 14.07 -26.25
CA ARG A 91 -22.40 13.89 -25.52
C ARG A 91 -22.57 14.80 -24.30
N ASN A 92 -21.50 15.10 -23.55
CA ASN A 92 -21.60 15.94 -22.36
C ASN A 92 -20.74 17.22 -22.43
N GLY A 93 -19.80 17.32 -23.37
CA GLY A 93 -18.90 18.47 -23.50
C GLY A 93 -17.86 18.65 -22.37
N PHE A 94 -17.79 17.72 -21.41
CA PHE A 94 -16.88 17.79 -20.25
C PHE A 94 -15.66 16.89 -20.44
N SER A 95 -15.84 15.58 -20.24
CA SER A 95 -14.83 14.56 -20.48
C SER A 95 -15.43 13.14 -20.49
N GLY A 96 -14.65 12.17 -20.95
CA GLY A 96 -15.02 10.75 -20.91
C GLY A 96 -15.36 10.26 -19.51
N THR A 97 -14.52 10.56 -18.52
CA THR A 97 -14.80 10.20 -17.11
C THR A 97 -16.01 10.92 -16.55
N ALA A 98 -16.23 12.19 -16.92
CA ALA A 98 -17.45 12.88 -16.54
C ALA A 98 -18.70 12.25 -17.19
N GLU A 99 -18.56 11.65 -18.38
CA GLU A 99 -19.63 10.93 -19.07
C GLU A 99 -19.93 9.61 -18.36
N GLU A 100 -18.90 8.86 -17.96
CA GLU A 100 -19.01 7.62 -17.20
C GLU A 100 -19.73 7.85 -15.86
N ILE A 101 -19.40 8.93 -15.14
CA ILE A 101 -20.08 9.32 -13.88
C ILE A 101 -21.54 9.67 -14.13
N ASP A 102 -21.83 10.53 -15.12
CA ASP A 102 -23.21 10.90 -15.45
C ASP A 102 -24.03 9.69 -15.90
N TYR A 103 -23.42 8.78 -16.66
CA TYR A 103 -24.05 7.56 -17.12
C TYR A 103 -24.37 6.61 -15.95
N ALA A 104 -23.40 6.35 -15.08
CA ALA A 104 -23.57 5.49 -13.91
C ALA A 104 -24.62 6.04 -12.92
N PHE A 105 -24.47 7.30 -12.53
CA PHE A 105 -25.29 7.90 -11.47
C PHE A 105 -26.65 8.38 -12.00
N ARG A 106 -26.68 9.17 -13.09
CA ARG A 106 -27.94 9.81 -13.55
C ARG A 106 -28.80 8.90 -14.41
N ARG A 107 -28.20 7.94 -15.11
CA ARG A 107 -28.96 7.07 -16.04
C ARG A 107 -29.23 5.68 -15.48
N LEU A 108 -28.34 5.13 -14.65
CA LEU A 108 -28.46 3.75 -14.15
C LEU A 108 -28.72 3.64 -12.64
N ASP A 109 -28.75 4.74 -11.88
CA ASP A 109 -28.87 4.78 -10.39
C ASP A 109 -27.88 3.85 -9.68
N LYS A 110 -26.64 3.77 -10.20
CA LYS A 110 -25.57 2.95 -9.62
C LYS A 110 -24.84 3.70 -8.50
N ALA A 111 -24.26 2.95 -7.57
CA ALA A 111 -23.38 3.50 -6.55
C ALA A 111 -22.13 4.08 -7.22
N CYS A 112 -21.97 5.41 -7.20
CA CYS A 112 -20.87 6.10 -7.86
C CYS A 112 -20.15 6.99 -6.84
N HIS A 113 -18.88 6.70 -6.58
CA HIS A 113 -18.02 7.44 -5.66
C HIS A 113 -16.94 8.18 -6.43
N VAL A 114 -16.87 9.49 -6.26
CA VAL A 114 -15.95 10.36 -7.02
C VAL A 114 -14.94 10.96 -6.05
N TYR A 115 -13.65 10.73 -6.30
CA TYR A 115 -12.55 11.28 -5.52
C TYR A 115 -11.71 12.27 -6.32
N PHE A 116 -11.35 13.38 -5.67
CA PHE A 116 -10.47 14.40 -6.23
C PHE A 116 -9.19 14.49 -5.42
N ARG A 117 -8.04 14.55 -6.09
CA ARG A 117 -6.76 14.78 -5.43
C ARG A 117 -6.77 16.07 -4.60
N ASP A 118 -6.30 15.98 -3.36
CA ASP A 118 -6.03 17.16 -2.56
C ASP A 118 -4.67 17.77 -2.93
N GLY A 119 -4.58 19.09 -2.85
CA GLY A 119 -3.38 19.82 -3.23
C GLY A 119 -3.43 20.46 -4.62
N GLY A 120 -2.30 21.07 -5.01
CA GLY A 120 -2.16 21.79 -6.26
C GLY A 120 -2.17 20.88 -7.49
N PRO A 121 -2.29 21.48 -8.69
CA PRO A 121 -2.05 20.74 -9.92
C PRO A 121 -0.60 20.26 -9.99
N ASP A 122 -0.30 19.26 -10.80
CA ASP A 122 1.09 18.88 -11.09
C ASP A 122 1.85 20.09 -11.65
N ALA A 123 3.17 20.15 -11.42
CA ALA A 123 3.98 21.30 -11.83
C ALA A 123 3.94 21.58 -13.35
N ASP A 124 3.63 20.56 -14.15
CA ASP A 124 3.49 20.59 -15.60
C ASP A 124 2.02 20.53 -16.09
N ALA A 125 1.06 20.63 -15.17
CA ALA A 125 -0.35 20.56 -15.52
C ALA A 125 -0.83 21.83 -16.25
N ASP A 126 -1.77 21.65 -17.18
CA ASP A 126 -2.39 22.75 -17.89
C ASP A 126 -3.36 23.51 -16.97
N ASP A 127 -3.06 24.78 -16.72
CA ASP A 127 -3.87 25.68 -15.87
C ASP A 127 -5.33 25.80 -16.34
N GLY A 128 -5.60 25.66 -17.64
CA GLY A 128 -6.95 25.67 -18.19
C GLY A 128 -7.71 24.38 -17.88
N GLU A 129 -7.05 23.25 -18.01
CA GLU A 129 -7.60 21.93 -17.70
C GLU A 129 -7.88 21.74 -16.21
N TYR A 130 -6.95 22.17 -15.35
CA TYR A 130 -7.14 22.12 -13.90
C TYR A 130 -8.30 23.03 -13.45
N ARG A 131 -8.43 24.24 -14.02
CA ARG A 131 -9.59 25.11 -13.75
C ARG A 131 -10.91 24.47 -14.17
N ARG A 132 -10.95 23.78 -15.32
CA ARG A 132 -12.13 23.01 -15.76
C ARG A 132 -12.47 21.90 -14.78
N LEU A 133 -11.46 21.20 -14.25
CA LEU A 133 -11.64 20.16 -13.23
C LEU A 133 -12.25 20.74 -11.94
N LYS A 134 -11.72 21.84 -11.42
CA LYS A 134 -12.26 22.48 -10.19
C LYS A 134 -13.69 22.98 -10.40
N ALA A 135 -14.01 23.52 -11.58
CA ALA A 135 -15.37 23.91 -11.92
C ALA A 135 -16.33 22.71 -11.95
N TYR A 136 -15.89 21.58 -12.52
CA TYR A 136 -16.65 20.33 -12.54
C TYR A 136 -16.83 19.72 -11.13
N GLN A 137 -15.77 19.71 -10.30
CA GLN A 137 -15.84 19.31 -8.90
C GLN A 137 -16.91 20.11 -8.14
N ALA A 138 -16.88 21.44 -8.26
CA ALA A 138 -17.87 22.31 -7.63
C ALA A 138 -19.29 22.07 -8.16
N GLN A 139 -19.44 21.73 -9.44
CA GLN A 139 -20.74 21.37 -10.03
C GLN A 139 -21.28 20.05 -9.47
N LEU A 140 -20.44 19.01 -9.35
CA LEU A 140 -20.84 17.73 -8.77
C LEU A 140 -21.26 17.88 -7.30
N GLN A 141 -20.46 18.61 -6.51
CA GLN A 141 -20.77 18.87 -5.10
C GLN A 141 -22.10 19.59 -4.92
N ARG A 142 -22.42 20.58 -5.77
CA ARG A 142 -23.72 21.28 -5.75
C ARG A 142 -24.91 20.39 -6.12
N ASN A 143 -24.74 19.49 -7.09
CA ASN A 143 -25.87 18.77 -7.69
C ASN A 143 -26.11 17.38 -7.10
N THR A 144 -25.10 16.75 -6.52
CA THR A 144 -25.13 15.32 -6.13
C THR A 144 -24.64 15.04 -4.70
N GLY A 145 -24.04 16.03 -4.04
CA GLY A 145 -23.99 16.12 -2.58
C GLY A 145 -22.82 15.46 -1.83
N LEU A 146 -22.07 14.53 -2.42
CA LEU A 146 -20.92 13.92 -1.73
C LEU A 146 -19.80 13.56 -2.71
N THR A 147 -18.60 14.12 -2.51
CA THR A 147 -17.36 13.75 -3.20
C THR A 147 -16.30 13.44 -2.17
N GLY A 148 -15.45 12.45 -2.43
CA GLY A 148 -14.29 12.15 -1.59
C GLY A 148 -13.07 13.00 -1.97
N VAL A 149 -12.14 13.08 -1.02
CA VAL A 149 -10.78 13.55 -1.26
C VAL A 149 -9.90 12.32 -1.51
N TRP A 150 -8.95 12.37 -2.45
CA TRP A 150 -7.99 11.27 -2.58
C TRP A 150 -7.37 10.99 -1.21
N PRO A 151 -7.39 9.74 -0.76
CA PRO A 151 -6.58 9.36 0.39
C PRO A 151 -5.09 9.48 0.00
N ASP A 152 -4.21 9.23 0.97
CA ASP A 152 -2.80 8.97 0.64
C ASP A 152 -2.75 7.96 -0.51
N ASN A 153 -2.03 8.29 -1.58
CA ASN A 153 -2.04 7.53 -2.83
C ASN A 153 -1.17 6.27 -2.70
N THR A 154 -1.56 5.43 -1.75
CA THR A 154 -1.01 4.14 -1.35
C THR A 154 -2.12 3.09 -1.40
N VAL A 155 -1.77 1.80 -1.38
CA VAL A 155 -2.80 0.74 -1.39
C VAL A 155 -3.64 0.83 -0.12
N GLU A 156 -3.04 1.21 1.01
CA GLU A 156 -3.65 1.28 2.34
C GLU A 156 -4.64 2.45 2.43
N GLY A 157 -4.26 3.64 1.95
CA GLY A 157 -5.16 4.78 1.88
C GLY A 157 -6.37 4.48 1.00
N TRP A 158 -6.12 3.87 -0.16
CA TRP A 158 -7.20 3.40 -1.04
C TRP A 158 -8.00 2.25 -0.43
N PHE A 159 -7.39 1.35 0.36
CA PHE A 159 -8.09 0.27 1.05
C PHE A 159 -9.12 0.82 2.02
N VAL A 160 -8.78 1.81 2.85
CA VAL A 160 -9.73 2.45 3.76
C VAL A 160 -10.87 3.11 2.97
N ALA A 161 -10.52 3.92 1.96
CA ALA A 161 -11.50 4.64 1.15
C ALA A 161 -12.47 3.69 0.42
N VAL A 162 -11.94 2.61 -0.17
CA VAL A 162 -12.71 1.59 -0.89
C VAL A 162 -13.52 0.72 0.08
N SER A 163 -13.00 0.41 1.27
CA SER A 163 -13.72 -0.37 2.28
C SER A 163 -15.00 0.35 2.70
N ASP A 164 -14.96 1.66 2.95
CA ASP A 164 -16.16 2.44 3.28
C ASP A 164 -17.21 2.40 2.15
N VAL A 165 -16.77 2.48 0.89
CA VAL A 165 -17.65 2.36 -0.29
C VAL A 165 -18.29 0.97 -0.36
N ILE A 166 -17.47 -0.07 -0.22
CA ILE A 166 -17.92 -1.46 -0.27
C ILE A 166 -18.89 -1.75 0.87
N ASP A 167 -18.54 -1.41 2.12
CA ASP A 167 -19.37 -1.69 3.29
C ASP A 167 -20.73 -1.01 3.18
N ARG A 168 -20.77 0.26 2.75
CA ARG A 168 -22.03 0.97 2.49
C ARG A 168 -22.84 0.31 1.38
N TYR A 169 -22.20 -0.13 0.31
CA TYR A 169 -22.87 -0.87 -0.76
C TYR A 169 -23.46 -2.18 -0.24
N LEU A 170 -22.69 -2.96 0.51
CA LEU A 170 -23.13 -4.24 1.08
C LEU A 170 -24.31 -4.06 2.03
N VAL A 171 -24.25 -3.04 2.89
CA VAL A 171 -25.35 -2.68 3.80
C VAL A 171 -26.59 -2.22 3.02
N ALA A 172 -26.43 -1.34 2.03
CA ALA A 172 -27.53 -0.82 1.21
C ALA A 172 -28.26 -1.91 0.41
N HIS A 173 -27.55 -2.99 0.06
CA HIS A 173 -28.09 -4.13 -0.69
C HIS A 173 -28.43 -5.34 0.20
N GLY A 174 -28.40 -5.18 1.54
CA GLY A 174 -28.79 -6.22 2.49
C GLY A 174 -27.87 -7.45 2.50
N LEU A 175 -26.62 -7.28 2.09
CA LEU A 175 -25.61 -8.34 2.00
C LEU A 175 -24.89 -8.58 3.33
N VAL A 176 -24.89 -7.57 4.19
CA VAL A 176 -24.41 -7.63 5.58
C VAL A 176 -25.41 -6.90 6.47
N ALA A 177 -25.47 -7.26 7.76
CA ALA A 177 -26.43 -6.67 8.70
C ALA A 177 -26.17 -5.18 8.87
N ALA A 178 -27.20 -4.37 8.63
CA ALA A 178 -27.15 -2.93 8.82
C ALA A 178 -27.16 -2.60 10.32
N GLY A 179 -26.07 -2.03 10.84
CA GLY A 179 -26.20 -1.08 11.95
C GLY A 179 -27.08 0.07 11.46
N GLY A 180 -28.31 0.13 11.93
CA GLY A 180 -29.43 0.72 11.19
C GLY A 180 -29.47 2.24 11.04
N ARG A 181 -29.84 2.73 9.84
CA ARG A 181 -31.18 3.30 9.53
C ARG A 181 -31.24 3.80 8.07
N ALA A 182 -32.28 3.36 7.36
CA ALA A 182 -32.78 3.84 6.06
C ALA A 182 -33.49 5.22 6.20
N ALA A 183 -33.90 5.98 5.18
CA ALA A 183 -34.28 5.69 3.80
C ALA A 183 -34.30 6.97 2.91
N ARG A 184 -34.17 6.79 1.59
CA ARG A 184 -34.51 7.74 0.47
C ARG A 184 -36.04 7.93 0.37
N PRO A 185 -36.61 8.87 -0.46
CA PRO A 185 -36.82 8.66 -1.92
C PRO A 185 -36.81 9.99 -2.74
N GLY A 186 -36.80 10.09 -4.08
CA GLY A 186 -36.88 9.16 -5.21
C GLY A 186 -37.36 9.91 -6.49
N THR A 187 -37.29 9.21 -7.65
CA THR A 187 -38.08 9.39 -8.91
C THR A 187 -37.77 10.61 -9.81
N GLY A 188 -37.84 10.58 -11.16
CA GLY A 188 -38.21 9.61 -12.20
C GLY A 188 -37.96 10.25 -13.60
N LEU A 189 -37.69 9.46 -14.64
CA LEU A 189 -38.59 9.06 -15.76
C LEU A 189 -38.59 9.94 -17.05
N PHE A 190 -38.73 9.24 -18.19
CA PHE A 190 -39.03 9.66 -19.60
C PHE A 190 -37.85 10.12 -20.49
N GLY A 191 -37.69 9.76 -21.77
CA GLY A 191 -38.48 8.92 -22.70
C GLY A 191 -38.29 9.35 -24.18
N GLY A 192 -38.08 8.39 -25.10
CA GLY A 192 -38.35 8.45 -26.58
C GLY A 192 -37.40 9.29 -27.47
N ARG A 193 -37.28 9.12 -28.81
CA ARG A 193 -37.59 8.11 -29.85
C ARG A 193 -37.17 8.73 -31.21
N GLY A 194 -36.79 7.89 -32.20
CA GLY A 194 -36.93 8.13 -33.66
C GLY A 194 -35.71 8.70 -34.41
N ALA A 195 -35.07 7.97 -35.35
CA ALA A 195 -35.44 7.77 -36.78
C ALA A 195 -34.95 8.94 -37.67
N ASP A 196 -34.47 8.85 -38.91
CA ASP A 196 -34.34 7.79 -39.93
C ASP A 196 -33.48 8.34 -41.09
N GLY A 197 -32.83 7.45 -41.86
CA GLY A 197 -32.50 7.60 -43.29
C GLY A 197 -31.49 8.67 -43.79
N MET A 198 -30.86 8.58 -44.96
CA MET A 198 -30.82 7.57 -46.03
C MET A 198 -29.93 8.14 -47.19
N ARG A 199 -29.24 7.24 -47.95
CA ARG A 199 -28.77 7.37 -49.37
C ARG A 199 -27.53 8.28 -49.66
N ARG A 200 -26.65 8.04 -50.66
CA ARG A 200 -26.54 7.05 -51.77
C ARG A 200 -25.18 7.21 -52.50
N ARG A 201 -24.63 6.07 -52.99
CA ARG A 201 -23.98 5.83 -54.32
C ARG A 201 -22.66 6.57 -54.65
N ARG A 202 -21.70 6.07 -55.45
CA ARG A 202 -21.64 4.97 -56.44
C ARG A 202 -20.14 4.72 -56.79
N THR A 203 -19.75 3.44 -56.90
CA THR A 203 -19.01 2.75 -58.02
C THR A 203 -18.02 3.56 -58.90
N ARG A 204 -16.87 3.05 -59.43
CA ARG A 204 -16.53 1.70 -59.92
C ARG A 204 -15.07 1.66 -60.46
N ALA A 205 -14.51 0.44 -60.54
CA ALA A 205 -13.68 -0.16 -61.63
C ALA A 205 -12.22 0.31 -61.84
N LEU A 206 -11.21 -0.56 -61.60
CA LEU A 206 -10.52 -1.53 -62.52
C LEU A 206 -9.56 -0.83 -63.51
N GLY A 207 -8.30 -1.21 -63.72
CA GLY A 207 -7.49 -2.32 -63.24
C GLY A 207 -6.14 -2.36 -63.99
N GLY A 208 -5.31 -3.36 -63.66
CA GLY A 208 -4.29 -3.93 -64.56
C GLY A 208 -2.87 -3.38 -64.46
N ARG A 209 -1.94 -4.19 -63.90
CA ARG A 209 -0.55 -4.38 -64.39
C ARG A 209 0.20 -5.41 -63.52
N ARG A 210 0.01 -6.70 -63.84
CA ARG A 210 0.77 -7.84 -63.28
C ARG A 210 1.97 -8.12 -64.18
N LEU A 211 3.13 -7.55 -63.85
CA LEU A 211 4.46 -8.13 -64.10
C LEU A 211 5.57 -7.33 -63.40
N ILE A 212 5.33 -6.05 -63.07
CA ILE A 212 6.23 -5.22 -62.24
C ILE A 212 6.11 -5.57 -60.74
N MET A 213 4.96 -6.13 -60.33
CA MET A 213 4.64 -6.45 -58.93
C MET A 213 5.53 -7.52 -58.29
N ILE A 214 6.13 -8.43 -59.06
CA ILE A 214 6.89 -9.56 -58.47
C ILE A 214 8.30 -9.11 -58.06
N CYS A 215 8.96 -8.25 -58.84
CA CYS A 215 10.26 -7.68 -58.48
C CYS A 215 10.14 -6.60 -57.40
N ALA A 216 9.07 -5.78 -57.42
CA ALA A 216 8.81 -4.80 -56.37
C ALA A 216 8.40 -5.45 -55.04
N ALA A 217 7.67 -6.58 -55.05
CA ALA A 217 7.30 -7.30 -53.85
C ALA A 217 8.51 -7.93 -53.14
N LEU A 218 9.48 -8.47 -53.89
CA LEU A 218 10.69 -9.04 -53.29
C LEU A 218 11.60 -7.96 -52.68
N LEU A 219 11.76 -6.81 -53.34
CA LEU A 219 12.51 -5.68 -52.78
C LEU A 219 11.79 -5.07 -51.57
N ALA A 220 10.47 -4.96 -51.61
CA ALA A 220 9.65 -4.50 -50.49
C ALA A 220 9.71 -5.46 -49.30
N VAL A 221 9.73 -6.78 -49.52
CA VAL A 221 9.86 -7.76 -48.43
C VAL A 221 11.23 -7.65 -47.76
N VAL A 222 12.33 -7.45 -48.52
CA VAL A 222 13.67 -7.26 -47.94
C VAL A 222 13.77 -5.93 -47.19
N VAL A 223 13.28 -4.83 -47.77
CA VAL A 223 13.26 -3.53 -47.09
C VAL A 223 12.40 -3.60 -45.82
N VAL A 224 11.18 -4.13 -45.91
CA VAL A 224 10.31 -4.32 -44.73
C VAL A 224 10.98 -5.24 -43.70
N ALA A 225 11.64 -6.33 -44.08
CA ALA A 225 12.32 -7.20 -43.12
C ALA A 225 13.49 -6.50 -42.41
N THR A 226 14.34 -5.79 -43.16
CA THR A 226 15.48 -5.03 -42.58
C THR A 226 15.02 -3.83 -41.76
N THR A 227 14.00 -3.09 -42.20
CA THR A 227 13.41 -1.98 -41.46
C THR A 227 12.66 -2.49 -40.22
N THR A 228 11.98 -3.63 -40.29
CA THR A 228 11.31 -4.24 -39.13
C THR A 228 12.34 -4.76 -38.12
N MET A 229 13.45 -5.36 -38.58
CA MET A 229 14.56 -5.77 -37.71
C MET A 229 15.23 -4.56 -37.04
N TYR A 230 15.49 -3.49 -37.80
CA TYR A 230 16.04 -2.24 -37.26
C TYR A 230 15.07 -1.59 -36.26
N LEU A 231 13.78 -1.48 -36.58
CA LEU A 231 12.77 -0.87 -35.70
C LEU A 231 12.44 -1.72 -34.47
N ARG A 232 12.51 -3.06 -34.53
CA ARG A 232 12.19 -3.94 -33.40
C ARG A 232 13.36 -4.21 -32.47
N PHE A 233 14.59 -4.24 -32.97
CA PHE A 233 15.73 -4.70 -32.17
C PHE A 233 16.83 -3.65 -31.99
N VAL A 234 17.10 -2.83 -33.02
CA VAL A 234 18.24 -1.89 -32.98
C VAL A 234 17.82 -0.51 -32.48
N LYS A 235 16.71 0.02 -33.00
CA LYS A 235 16.17 1.34 -32.64
C LYS A 235 15.77 1.45 -31.17
N PRO A 236 15.11 0.45 -30.54
CA PRO A 236 14.78 0.54 -29.12
C PRO A 236 16.02 0.61 -28.23
N ALA A 237 17.07 -0.17 -28.55
CA ALA A 237 18.33 -0.16 -27.80
C ALA A 237 19.11 1.17 -27.98
N ALA A 238 19.16 1.69 -29.20
CA ALA A 238 19.77 2.98 -29.49
C ALA A 238 19.00 4.16 -28.87
N ASP A 239 17.67 4.15 -28.96
CA ASP A 239 16.79 5.15 -28.34
C ASP A 239 16.87 5.08 -26.81
N GLN A 240 17.09 3.90 -26.22
CA GLN A 240 17.26 3.74 -24.78
C GLN A 240 18.63 4.26 -24.31
N ILE A 241 19.72 4.02 -25.06
CA ILE A 241 21.05 4.58 -24.74
C ILE A 241 21.07 6.10 -24.86
N VAL A 242 20.44 6.67 -25.91
CA VAL A 242 20.34 8.13 -26.10
C VAL A 242 19.43 8.76 -25.04
N ARG A 243 18.27 8.16 -24.72
CA ARG A 243 17.41 8.63 -23.62
C ARG A 243 18.10 8.56 -22.27
N THR A 244 18.88 7.52 -21.98
CA THR A 244 19.59 7.42 -20.69
C THR A 244 20.68 8.49 -20.59
N ARG A 245 21.36 8.79 -21.70
CA ARG A 245 22.37 9.86 -21.75
C ARG A 245 21.76 11.26 -21.67
N ASP A 246 20.62 11.49 -22.32
CA ASP A 246 19.91 12.77 -22.28
C ASP A 246 19.19 13.00 -20.93
N VAL A 247 18.69 11.94 -20.29
CA VAL A 247 18.12 12.00 -18.92
C VAL A 247 19.22 12.31 -17.89
N LEU A 248 20.43 11.76 -18.05
CA LEU A 248 21.57 12.09 -17.17
C LEU A 248 22.20 13.47 -17.48
N ALA A 249 22.04 13.99 -18.69
CA ALA A 249 22.57 15.29 -19.09
C ALA A 249 21.58 16.46 -18.86
N ASN A 250 20.26 16.19 -18.88
CA ASN A 250 19.20 17.18 -18.62
C ASN A 250 18.53 17.01 -17.25
N SER A 251 18.96 16.08 -16.41
CA SER A 251 18.65 16.17 -14.98
C SER A 251 19.36 17.39 -14.44
N THR A 252 18.62 18.48 -14.23
CA THR A 252 19.02 19.51 -13.28
C THR A 252 19.48 18.81 -12.00
N PRO A 253 20.63 19.18 -11.41
CA PRO A 253 20.98 18.67 -10.10
C PRO A 253 19.75 18.83 -9.21
N TYR A 254 19.28 17.73 -8.60
CA TYR A 254 18.23 17.81 -7.60
C TYR A 254 18.72 18.82 -6.55
N ASP A 255 18.07 19.98 -6.54
CA ASP A 255 18.39 21.05 -5.61
C ASP A 255 17.83 20.63 -4.25
N ALA A 256 18.68 19.96 -3.47
CA ALA A 256 18.37 19.51 -2.12
C ALA A 256 18.04 20.68 -1.16
N THR A 257 18.14 21.94 -1.59
CA THR A 257 17.76 23.10 -0.78
C THR A 257 16.30 23.52 -0.95
N ALA A 258 15.59 23.03 -1.98
CA ALA A 258 14.22 23.45 -2.29
C ALA A 258 13.13 22.71 -1.46
N ASN A 259 13.48 21.63 -0.78
CA ASN A 259 12.62 20.93 0.18
C ASN A 259 13.38 20.72 1.50
N GLN A 260 13.68 21.82 2.19
CA GLN A 260 13.78 21.77 3.65
C GLN A 260 12.36 21.54 4.19
N GLY A 261 11.85 20.32 4.02
CA GLY A 261 10.73 19.83 4.80
C GLY A 261 11.10 19.98 6.26
N ASP A 262 10.24 20.64 7.03
CA ASP A 262 10.43 21.03 8.43
C ASP A 262 11.20 19.98 9.24
N GLU A 263 12.54 20.13 9.33
CA GLU A 263 13.43 19.17 9.99
C GLU A 263 13.06 18.99 11.47
N THR A 264 12.35 19.98 12.03
CA THR A 264 11.81 19.92 13.40
C THR A 264 10.81 18.78 13.60
N LYS A 265 10.13 18.31 12.53
CA LYS A 265 9.27 17.13 12.58
C LYS A 265 10.03 15.89 13.07
N TYR A 266 11.29 15.74 12.67
CA TYR A 266 12.11 14.58 13.04
C TYR A 266 12.79 14.72 14.41
N LEU A 267 12.67 15.89 15.06
CA LEU A 267 13.04 16.11 16.45
C LEU A 267 11.88 15.78 17.41
N ARG A 268 10.63 15.90 16.93
CA ARG A 268 9.43 15.69 17.75
C ARG A 268 9.25 14.22 18.10
N THR A 269 9.48 13.88 19.37
CA THR A 269 9.01 12.59 19.92
C THR A 269 7.48 12.62 19.99
N LEU A 270 6.85 11.62 19.39
CA LEU A 270 5.41 11.46 19.45
C LEU A 270 4.98 10.92 20.82
N SER A 271 3.88 11.47 21.34
CA SER A 271 3.25 10.97 22.56
C SER A 271 2.36 9.77 22.24
N CYS A 272 2.35 8.78 23.13
CA CYS A 272 1.53 7.58 23.05
C CYS A 272 0.04 7.90 22.84
N ASP A 273 -0.48 8.89 23.57
CA ASP A 273 -1.91 9.13 23.75
C ASP A 273 -2.61 9.90 22.62
N SER A 274 -1.87 10.81 21.99
CA SER A 274 -2.39 11.81 21.07
C SER A 274 -1.94 11.61 19.63
N SER A 275 -0.94 10.74 19.41
CA SER A 275 -0.34 10.53 18.09
C SER A 275 -0.75 9.21 17.43
N ALA A 276 -1.29 8.25 18.20
CA ALA A 276 -1.68 6.94 17.69
C ALA A 276 -3.20 6.80 17.65
N SER A 277 -3.76 6.56 16.47
CA SER A 277 -5.21 6.35 16.30
C SER A 277 -5.73 5.13 17.08
N TYR A 278 -4.86 4.14 17.31
CA TYR A 278 -5.20 2.92 18.04
C TYR A 278 -5.01 3.00 19.56
N TYR A 279 -4.35 4.05 20.08
CA TYR A 279 -4.11 4.18 21.53
C TYR A 279 -5.42 4.18 22.32
N GLY A 280 -6.35 5.06 21.96
CA GLY A 280 -7.63 5.17 22.67
C GLY A 280 -8.42 3.86 22.62
N VAL A 281 -8.43 3.20 21.45
CA VAL A 281 -9.10 1.91 21.25
C VAL A 281 -8.48 0.82 22.13
N TYR A 282 -7.15 0.72 22.17
CA TYR A 282 -6.43 -0.25 22.99
C TYR A 282 -6.66 0.00 24.48
N ARG A 283 -6.48 1.25 24.93
CA ARG A 283 -6.69 1.68 26.32
C ARG A 283 -8.09 1.33 26.80
N ASP A 284 -9.10 1.70 26.03
CA ASP A 284 -10.50 1.47 26.41
C ASP A 284 -10.82 -0.03 26.44
N LEU A 285 -10.32 -0.82 25.47
CA LEU A 285 -10.49 -2.27 25.45
C LEU A 285 -9.87 -2.93 26.68
N VAL A 286 -8.58 -2.69 26.95
CA VAL A 286 -7.85 -3.40 28.00
C VAL A 286 -8.37 -3.01 29.39
N THR A 287 -8.68 -1.73 29.61
CA THR A 287 -9.24 -1.21 30.86
C THR A 287 -10.62 -1.81 31.13
N THR A 288 -11.52 -1.78 30.14
CA THR A 288 -12.87 -2.35 30.27
C THR A 288 -12.83 -3.86 30.48
N THR A 289 -11.92 -4.55 29.78
CA THR A 289 -11.74 -6.00 29.90
C THR A 289 -11.26 -6.38 31.29
N ARG A 290 -10.22 -5.71 31.80
CA ARG A 290 -9.74 -5.89 33.17
C ARG A 290 -10.88 -5.70 34.18
N ASP A 291 -11.65 -4.62 34.06
CA ASP A 291 -12.74 -4.34 35.01
C ASP A 291 -13.83 -5.41 34.97
N ARG A 292 -14.26 -5.82 33.76
CA ARG A 292 -15.23 -6.91 33.57
C ARG A 292 -14.78 -8.19 34.30
N TYR A 293 -13.52 -8.60 34.10
CA TYR A 293 -13.01 -9.85 34.68
C TYR A 293 -12.72 -9.74 36.18
N ARG A 294 -12.33 -8.56 36.68
CA ARG A 294 -12.25 -8.32 38.13
C ARG A 294 -13.62 -8.38 38.81
N THR A 295 -14.68 -7.85 38.18
CA THR A 295 -16.05 -8.00 38.69
C THR A 295 -16.47 -9.47 38.74
N LYS A 296 -16.26 -10.23 37.66
CA LYS A 296 -16.54 -11.68 37.64
C LYS A 296 -15.74 -12.45 38.71
N ALA A 297 -14.50 -12.01 39.00
CA ALA A 297 -13.70 -12.62 40.05
C ALA A 297 -14.24 -12.33 41.45
N ALA A 298 -14.76 -11.12 41.68
CA ALA A 298 -15.32 -10.71 42.96
C ALA A 298 -16.66 -11.40 43.28
N ASP A 299 -17.50 -11.65 42.28
CA ASP A 299 -18.79 -12.34 42.46
C ASP A 299 -18.71 -13.88 42.32
N GLY A 300 -17.54 -14.40 41.92
CA GLY A 300 -17.27 -15.82 41.77
C GLY A 300 -17.69 -16.42 40.42
N SER A 301 -18.40 -15.68 39.56
CA SER A 301 -18.84 -16.16 38.24
C SER A 301 -17.69 -16.42 37.27
N ILE A 302 -16.49 -15.88 37.53
CA ILE A 302 -15.30 -16.16 36.70
C ILE A 302 -14.91 -17.64 36.70
N TYR A 303 -15.32 -18.39 37.72
CA TYR A 303 -15.00 -19.81 37.87
C TYR A 303 -16.03 -20.72 37.21
N ASP A 304 -17.08 -20.18 36.59
CA ASP A 304 -18.08 -20.95 35.87
C ASP A 304 -17.42 -21.72 34.72
N GLY A 305 -17.57 -23.04 34.70
CA GLY A 305 -16.96 -23.92 33.70
C GLY A 305 -15.49 -24.30 33.98
N LEU A 306 -14.85 -23.71 35.00
CA LEU A 306 -13.48 -24.06 35.41
C LEU A 306 -13.45 -25.13 36.50
N THR A 307 -12.30 -25.80 36.63
CA THR A 307 -12.04 -26.71 37.75
C THR A 307 -11.96 -25.92 39.06
N GLN A 308 -12.59 -26.43 40.13
CA GLN A 308 -12.61 -25.76 41.44
C GLN A 308 -11.38 -26.07 42.32
N ASP A 309 -10.27 -26.47 41.68
CA ASP A 309 -9.01 -26.81 42.31
C ASP A 309 -8.00 -25.64 42.23
N ASP A 310 -6.75 -25.89 42.63
CA ASP A 310 -5.69 -24.88 42.54
C ASP A 310 -5.40 -24.48 41.09
N SER A 311 -5.58 -25.41 40.15
CA SER A 311 -5.34 -25.19 38.72
C SER A 311 -6.28 -24.12 38.14
N GLY A 312 -7.58 -24.19 38.44
CA GLY A 312 -8.56 -23.19 38.00
C GLY A 312 -8.34 -21.82 38.66
N ARG A 313 -7.92 -21.80 39.92
CA ARG A 313 -7.53 -20.54 40.61
C ARG A 313 -6.31 -19.91 39.98
N GLU A 314 -5.30 -20.70 39.66
CA GLU A 314 -4.07 -20.24 39.01
C GLU A 314 -4.35 -19.69 37.60
N TYR A 315 -5.19 -20.36 36.83
CA TYR A 315 -5.61 -19.93 35.50
C TYR A 315 -6.25 -18.53 35.51
N VAL A 316 -7.19 -18.29 36.44
CA VAL A 316 -7.79 -16.97 36.65
C VAL A 316 -6.78 -15.94 37.13
N ARG A 317 -5.86 -16.34 38.02
CA ARG A 317 -4.80 -15.45 38.53
C ARG A 317 -3.89 -14.96 37.41
N ILE A 318 -3.54 -15.83 36.46
CA ILE A 318 -2.74 -15.48 35.28
C ILE A 318 -3.49 -14.48 34.41
N LEU A 319 -4.78 -14.72 34.10
CA LEU A 319 -5.60 -13.78 33.32
C LEU A 319 -5.59 -12.38 33.94
N LEU A 320 -5.93 -12.28 35.23
CA LEU A 320 -6.05 -10.99 35.92
C LEU A 320 -4.72 -10.26 35.99
N ALA A 321 -3.64 -10.97 36.33
CA ALA A 321 -2.30 -10.39 36.38
C ALA A 321 -1.81 -9.90 35.01
N THR A 322 -2.19 -10.62 33.94
CA THR A 322 -1.88 -10.23 32.55
C THR A 322 -2.60 -8.95 32.14
N LEU A 323 -3.90 -8.85 32.45
CA LEU A 323 -4.69 -7.65 32.17
C LEU A 323 -4.20 -6.45 32.98
N ASP A 324 -3.78 -6.67 34.23
CA ASP A 324 -3.19 -5.62 35.07
C ASP A 324 -1.85 -5.11 34.49
N GLU A 325 -0.93 -6.00 34.09
CA GLU A 325 0.33 -5.60 33.46
C GLU A 325 0.08 -4.86 32.13
N ALA A 326 -0.92 -5.29 31.36
CA ALA A 326 -1.29 -4.64 30.11
C ALA A 326 -1.84 -3.22 30.32
N VAL A 327 -2.61 -2.98 31.40
CA VAL A 327 -3.06 -1.64 31.80
C VAL A 327 -1.91 -0.77 32.31
N ASP A 328 -1.06 -1.31 33.18
CA ASP A 328 0.09 -0.59 33.75
C ASP A 328 1.13 -0.20 32.68
N GLY A 329 1.08 -0.87 31.52
CA GLY A 329 1.96 -0.67 30.38
C GLY A 329 1.40 0.21 29.25
N ILE A 330 0.17 0.73 29.35
CA ILE A 330 -0.49 1.45 28.24
C ILE A 330 0.36 2.61 27.71
N ASP A 331 1.02 3.36 28.59
CA ASP A 331 1.81 4.56 28.20
C ASP A 331 3.30 4.25 27.96
N ARG A 332 3.70 2.97 27.86
CA ARG A 332 5.09 2.55 27.65
C ARG A 332 5.41 2.31 26.17
N CYS A 333 4.99 3.22 25.29
CA CYS A 333 5.28 3.12 23.86
C CYS A 333 6.74 3.51 23.51
N PRO A 334 7.27 3.06 22.35
CA PRO A 334 8.59 3.45 21.90
C PRO A 334 8.68 4.96 21.62
N ALA A 335 9.85 5.55 21.88
CA ALA A 335 10.14 6.91 21.45
C ALA A 335 10.39 6.94 19.94
N THR A 336 9.44 7.50 19.19
CA THR A 336 9.48 7.54 17.72
C THR A 336 8.95 8.86 17.17
N THR A 337 9.26 9.12 15.90
CA THR A 337 8.72 10.22 15.09
C THR A 337 7.63 9.74 14.12
N SER A 338 7.31 8.44 14.12
CA SER A 338 6.37 7.81 13.19
C SER A 338 5.05 7.43 13.87
N GLU A 339 3.94 7.99 13.37
CA GLU A 339 2.59 7.60 13.81
C GLU A 339 2.26 6.16 13.40
N ASP A 340 2.74 5.72 12.24
CA ASP A 340 2.54 4.35 11.73
C ASP A 340 3.16 3.31 12.68
N GLU A 341 4.37 3.57 13.19
CA GLU A 341 5.01 2.68 14.18
C GLU A 341 4.19 2.57 15.47
N LEU A 342 3.61 3.68 15.95
CA LEU A 342 2.75 3.66 17.13
C LEU A 342 1.43 2.94 16.86
N ASN A 343 0.84 3.13 15.68
CA ASN A 343 -0.38 2.45 15.27
C ASN A 343 -0.16 0.94 15.22
N ASP A 344 0.95 0.47 14.64
CA ASP A 344 1.31 -0.95 14.62
C ASP A 344 1.54 -1.51 16.02
N TYR A 345 2.28 -0.77 16.85
CA TYR A 345 2.55 -1.12 18.24
C TYR A 345 1.26 -1.41 19.02
N TYR A 346 0.24 -0.54 18.89
CA TYR A 346 -1.04 -0.70 19.58
C TYR A 346 -1.97 -1.71 18.91
N ARG A 347 -1.96 -1.84 17.59
CA ARG A 347 -2.78 -2.82 16.87
C ARG A 347 -2.43 -4.25 17.28
N VAL A 348 -1.15 -4.60 17.35
CA VAL A 348 -0.73 -5.94 17.77
C VAL A 348 -1.13 -6.22 19.22
N ARG A 349 -1.04 -5.22 20.11
CA ARG A 349 -1.48 -5.33 21.51
C ARG A 349 -2.99 -5.47 21.66
N LEU A 350 -3.75 -4.74 20.84
CA LEU A 350 -5.21 -4.85 20.77
C LEU A 350 -5.62 -6.27 20.41
N ASP A 351 -4.99 -6.85 19.40
CA ASP A 351 -5.29 -8.22 18.96
C ASP A 351 -4.86 -9.25 20.02
N ALA A 352 -3.72 -9.03 20.70
CA ALA A 352 -3.28 -9.92 21.78
C ALA A 352 -4.23 -9.94 22.98
N VAL A 353 -4.85 -8.80 23.34
CA VAL A 353 -5.87 -8.76 24.41
C VAL A 353 -7.15 -9.51 23.98
N ARG A 354 -7.54 -9.41 22.71
CA ARG A 354 -8.70 -10.16 22.19
C ARG A 354 -8.44 -11.66 22.21
N ASP A 355 -7.28 -12.09 21.73
CA ASP A 355 -6.87 -13.51 21.72
C ASP A 355 -6.81 -14.09 23.14
N LEU A 356 -6.29 -13.32 24.12
CA LEU A 356 -6.31 -13.71 25.54
C LEU A 356 -7.73 -14.02 26.04
N VAL A 357 -8.68 -13.13 25.73
CA VAL A 357 -10.08 -13.28 26.17
C VAL A 357 -10.73 -14.47 25.50
N ASP A 358 -10.53 -14.63 24.19
CA ASP A 358 -11.09 -15.76 23.42
C ASP A 358 -10.57 -17.09 23.96
N ARG A 359 -9.26 -17.21 24.23
CA ARG A 359 -8.65 -18.40 24.87
C ARG A 359 -9.18 -18.64 26.27
N PHE A 360 -9.36 -17.56 27.05
CA PHE A 360 -9.92 -17.68 28.40
C PHE A 360 -11.34 -18.25 28.37
N GLU A 361 -12.21 -17.68 27.53
CA GLU A 361 -13.61 -18.11 27.37
C GLU A 361 -13.72 -19.52 26.76
N ALA A 362 -12.73 -19.95 25.96
CA ALA A 362 -12.64 -21.30 25.41
C ALA A 362 -12.00 -22.34 26.37
N HIS A 363 -11.50 -21.92 27.54
CA HIS A 363 -10.74 -22.75 28.47
C HIS A 363 -9.47 -23.37 27.85
N GLU A 364 -8.78 -22.61 26.99
CA GLU A 364 -7.56 -23.02 26.30
C GLU A 364 -6.29 -22.51 27.04
N ASP A 365 -5.10 -22.86 26.53
CA ASP A 365 -3.88 -22.20 26.98
C ASP A 365 -3.94 -20.70 26.63
N LEU A 366 -3.84 -19.84 27.63
CA LEU A 366 -3.90 -18.38 27.51
C LEU A 366 -2.79 -17.80 26.63
N GLY A 367 -1.73 -18.55 26.34
CA GLY A 367 -0.62 -18.08 25.53
C GLY A 367 0.20 -16.98 26.23
N VAL A 368 0.13 -16.90 27.56
CA VAL A 368 0.83 -15.88 28.35
C VAL A 368 2.22 -16.36 28.69
N THR A 369 3.21 -15.53 28.38
CA THR A 369 4.58 -15.75 28.83
C THR A 369 4.76 -15.25 30.26
N ILE A 370 5.21 -16.12 31.16
CA ILE A 370 5.43 -15.82 32.58
C ILE A 370 6.93 -15.85 32.87
N ALA A 371 7.47 -14.74 33.37
CA ALA A 371 8.87 -14.64 33.78
C ALA A 371 8.98 -14.17 35.23
N ALA A 372 9.83 -14.83 36.03
CA ALA A 372 10.11 -14.47 37.41
C ALA A 372 11.57 -14.04 37.56
N LYS A 373 11.80 -12.81 38.02
CA LYS A 373 13.15 -12.27 38.27
C LYS A 373 13.16 -11.42 39.53
N GLU A 374 14.10 -11.70 40.43
CA GLU A 374 14.36 -10.90 41.65
C GLU A 374 13.09 -10.63 42.50
N GLY A 375 12.20 -11.61 42.59
CA GLY A 375 10.95 -11.49 43.36
C GLY A 375 9.79 -10.78 42.63
N LYS A 376 9.99 -10.31 41.39
CA LYS A 376 8.91 -9.81 40.52
C LYS A 376 8.52 -10.87 39.50
N THR A 377 7.22 -11.08 39.32
CA THR A 377 6.68 -11.92 38.23
C THR A 377 6.01 -11.01 37.21
N SER A 378 6.39 -11.14 35.94
CA SER A 378 5.78 -10.42 34.82
C SER A 378 4.97 -11.37 33.94
N TYR A 379 3.87 -10.85 33.40
CA TYR A 379 2.95 -11.56 32.52
C TYR A 379 2.90 -10.81 31.20
N SER A 380 3.22 -11.47 30.10
CA SER A 380 3.33 -10.82 28.79
C SER A 380 2.47 -11.53 27.76
N LEU A 381 1.61 -10.74 27.10
CA LEU A 381 0.77 -11.17 25.97
C LEU A 381 1.54 -11.31 24.66
N ILE A 382 2.62 -10.54 24.55
CA ILE A 382 3.50 -10.52 23.39
C ILE A 382 4.88 -10.87 23.90
N GLU A 383 5.47 -11.91 23.32
CA GLU A 383 6.88 -12.22 23.55
C GLU A 383 7.72 -11.23 22.74
N GLU A 384 8.31 -10.26 23.43
CA GLU A 384 9.21 -9.30 22.78
C GLU A 384 10.48 -10.03 22.32
N PRO A 385 10.90 -9.86 21.06
CA PRO A 385 12.04 -10.58 20.52
C PRO A 385 13.32 -10.21 21.26
N ARG A 386 14.19 -11.19 21.49
CA ARG A 386 15.49 -10.94 22.10
C ARG A 386 16.41 -10.23 21.11
N LEU A 387 16.48 -8.91 21.22
CA LEU A 387 17.33 -8.07 20.37
C LEU A 387 18.81 -8.19 20.74
N PRO A 388 19.73 -8.08 19.76
CA PRO A 388 21.16 -8.18 20.00
C PRO A 388 21.66 -6.96 20.77
N GLY A 389 22.43 -7.20 21.83
CA GLY A 389 23.13 -6.13 22.55
C GLY A 389 24.26 -5.52 21.72
N ALA A 390 24.83 -4.41 22.19
CA ALA A 390 25.84 -3.64 21.45
C ALA A 390 27.01 -4.47 20.89
N ALA A 391 27.57 -5.37 21.70
CA ALA A 391 28.68 -6.23 21.28
C ALA A 391 28.26 -7.31 20.28
N GLN A 392 26.99 -7.75 20.29
CA GLN A 392 26.45 -8.68 19.31
C GLN A 392 26.24 -7.97 17.97
N VAL A 393 25.67 -6.76 17.98
CA VAL A 393 25.47 -5.93 16.79
C VAL A 393 26.76 -5.78 15.99
N THR A 394 27.87 -5.39 16.63
CA THR A 394 29.17 -5.27 15.93
C THR A 394 29.68 -6.58 15.31
N ARG A 395 29.39 -7.73 15.93
CA ARG A 395 29.76 -9.04 15.36
C ARG A 395 28.89 -9.38 14.14
N LEU A 396 27.59 -9.11 14.22
CA LEU A 396 26.64 -9.36 13.14
C LEU A 396 26.90 -8.43 11.94
N GLU A 397 27.19 -7.15 12.17
CA GLU A 397 27.65 -6.21 11.12
C GLU A 397 28.87 -6.77 10.36
N LYS A 398 29.88 -7.26 11.10
CA LYS A 398 31.07 -7.87 10.49
C LYS A 398 30.73 -9.13 9.69
N ALA A 399 29.78 -9.94 10.19
CA ALA A 399 29.32 -11.13 9.47
C ALA A 399 28.62 -10.77 8.17
N VAL A 400 27.70 -9.79 8.19
CA VAL A 400 26.99 -9.27 7.01
C VAL A 400 27.98 -8.74 5.96
N ARG A 401 28.99 -7.97 6.38
CA ARG A 401 30.05 -7.47 5.49
C ARG A 401 30.91 -8.57 4.86
N GLY A 402 30.99 -9.74 5.49
CA GLY A 402 31.76 -10.88 5.00
C GLY A 402 31.02 -11.75 3.99
N VAL A 403 29.73 -11.47 3.71
CA VAL A 403 28.93 -12.24 2.76
C VAL A 403 29.31 -11.86 1.33
N ASP A 404 29.52 -12.87 0.48
CA ASP A 404 29.66 -12.67 -0.96
C ASP A 404 28.32 -12.23 -1.57
N THR A 405 28.31 -11.04 -2.17
CA THR A 405 27.13 -10.44 -2.80
C THR A 405 27.12 -10.60 -4.32
N GLY A 406 27.96 -11.49 -4.87
CA GLY A 406 27.95 -11.85 -6.28
C GLY A 406 26.62 -12.47 -6.73
N ALA A 407 26.29 -12.28 -8.02
CA ALA A 407 25.18 -12.98 -8.63
C ALA A 407 25.48 -14.48 -8.73
N ASP A 408 24.45 -15.30 -8.61
CA ASP A 408 24.52 -16.73 -8.89
C ASP A 408 24.72 -17.03 -10.39
N ALA A 409 24.78 -18.33 -10.72
CA ALA A 409 24.97 -18.78 -12.09
C ALA A 409 23.88 -18.30 -13.08
N ASP A 410 22.68 -17.97 -12.58
CA ASP A 410 21.54 -17.49 -13.37
C ASP A 410 21.48 -15.95 -13.44
N GLY A 411 22.48 -15.28 -12.87
CA GLY A 411 22.56 -13.82 -12.78
C GLY A 411 21.58 -13.24 -11.76
N ALA A 412 21.10 -14.03 -10.81
CA ALA A 412 20.21 -13.59 -9.73
C ALA A 412 20.97 -13.40 -8.41
N TYR A 413 20.46 -12.51 -7.58
CA TYR A 413 21.04 -12.11 -6.30
C TYR A 413 20.26 -12.66 -5.10
N GLY A 414 19.23 -13.50 -5.34
CA GLY A 414 18.36 -14.02 -4.28
C GLY A 414 19.12 -14.81 -3.21
N ALA A 415 20.03 -15.70 -3.62
CA ALA A 415 20.84 -16.48 -2.69
C ALA A 415 21.76 -15.60 -1.83
N ALA A 416 22.36 -14.56 -2.42
CA ALA A 416 23.16 -13.58 -1.70
C ALA A 416 22.30 -12.78 -0.71
N GLY A 417 21.08 -12.37 -1.10
CA GLY A 417 20.11 -11.73 -0.22
C GLY A 417 19.78 -12.57 1.01
N GLU A 418 19.42 -13.83 0.83
CA GLU A 418 19.15 -14.73 1.96
C GLU A 418 20.38 -14.94 2.86
N ALA A 419 21.57 -15.03 2.28
CA ALA A 419 22.82 -15.18 3.02
C ALA A 419 23.11 -13.95 3.90
N LEU A 420 22.84 -12.74 3.40
CA LEU A 420 22.94 -11.49 4.16
C LEU A 420 22.00 -11.50 5.37
N VAL A 421 20.73 -11.86 5.18
CA VAL A 421 19.73 -11.94 6.26
C VAL A 421 20.18 -12.94 7.34
N LYS A 422 20.61 -14.14 6.94
CA LYS A 422 21.11 -15.16 7.87
C LYS A 422 22.37 -14.71 8.61
N ALA A 423 23.29 -14.01 7.94
CA ALA A 423 24.49 -13.45 8.56
C ALA A 423 24.18 -12.37 9.60
N ALA A 424 23.07 -11.65 9.44
CA ALA A 424 22.55 -10.70 10.44
C ALA A 424 21.90 -11.38 11.66
N GLY A 425 21.81 -12.72 11.67
CA GLY A 425 21.13 -13.47 12.74
C GLY A 425 19.61 -13.48 12.60
N LEU A 426 19.09 -13.16 11.41
CA LEU A 426 17.66 -13.08 11.10
C LEU A 426 17.21 -14.30 10.28
N THR A 427 15.90 -14.50 10.24
CA THR A 427 15.26 -15.51 9.39
C THR A 427 14.64 -14.87 8.16
N VAL A 428 14.54 -15.64 7.08
CA VAL A 428 13.87 -15.22 5.85
C VAL A 428 12.47 -15.81 5.84
N SER A 429 11.47 -14.97 5.57
CA SER A 429 10.09 -15.40 5.31
C SER A 429 9.65 -14.99 3.92
N ASN A 430 8.75 -15.76 3.31
CA ASN A 430 8.03 -15.37 2.10
C ASN A 430 6.55 -15.07 2.37
N ASP A 431 6.15 -15.08 3.64
CA ASP A 431 4.77 -14.84 4.07
C ASP A 431 4.47 -13.34 4.15
N THR A 432 4.05 -12.78 3.02
CA THR A 432 3.66 -11.37 2.92
C THR A 432 2.34 -11.07 3.63
N ASP A 433 1.48 -12.07 3.84
CA ASP A 433 0.22 -11.88 4.56
C ASP A 433 0.49 -11.70 6.06
N ARG A 434 1.46 -12.45 6.63
CA ARG A 434 1.96 -12.23 8.00
C ARG A 434 2.52 -10.84 8.19
N LEU A 435 3.35 -10.37 7.26
CA LEU A 435 3.91 -9.01 7.31
C LEU A 435 2.79 -7.95 7.33
N ALA A 436 1.82 -8.05 6.44
CA ALA A 436 0.70 -7.12 6.33
C ALA A 436 -0.26 -7.15 7.54
N ALA A 437 -0.31 -8.26 8.28
CA ALA A 437 -1.10 -8.38 9.48
C ALA A 437 -0.52 -7.57 10.66
N HIS A 438 0.81 -7.45 10.75
CA HIS A 438 1.48 -6.90 11.93
C HIS A 438 2.03 -5.48 11.73
N CYS A 439 2.51 -5.15 10.53
CA CYS A 439 3.06 -3.83 10.27
C CYS A 439 2.29 -3.09 9.15
N SER A 440 2.25 -1.78 9.27
CA SER A 440 1.62 -0.83 8.36
C SER A 440 2.69 -0.26 7.44
N GLY A 441 2.32 -0.06 6.18
CA GLY A 441 3.23 0.42 5.15
C GLY A 441 3.05 -0.31 3.83
N THR A 442 3.25 0.42 2.73
CA THR A 442 3.21 -0.16 1.39
C THR A 442 4.46 -1.00 1.18
N TYR A 443 4.36 -2.33 1.37
CA TYR A 443 5.44 -3.28 1.06
C TYR A 443 5.56 -3.55 -0.43
N ALA A 444 5.57 -2.49 -1.25
CA ALA A 444 5.82 -2.58 -2.67
C ALA A 444 7.32 -2.78 -2.99
N ASN A 445 8.01 -3.58 -2.17
CA ASN A 445 9.44 -3.81 -2.22
C ASN A 445 9.74 -5.30 -2.26
N PRO A 446 10.88 -5.70 -2.86
CA PRO A 446 11.27 -7.10 -2.91
C PRO A 446 11.59 -7.68 -1.53
N SER A 447 11.80 -6.83 -0.53
CA SER A 447 12.04 -7.19 0.86
C SER A 447 11.51 -6.13 1.83
N ALA A 448 11.28 -6.53 3.08
CA ALA A 448 10.87 -5.65 4.16
C ALA A 448 11.25 -6.19 5.54
N PHE A 449 11.63 -5.27 6.43
CA PHE A 449 11.73 -5.49 7.87
C PHE A 449 10.49 -4.90 8.58
N CYS A 450 10.06 -5.54 9.66
CA CYS A 450 8.90 -5.16 10.46
C CYS A 450 9.23 -5.27 11.95
N PRO A 451 9.14 -4.19 12.74
CA PRO A 451 9.43 -4.20 14.17
C PRO A 451 8.53 -5.14 14.98
N MET A 452 7.28 -5.32 14.54
CA MET A 452 6.34 -6.24 15.20
C MET A 452 6.68 -7.72 14.93
N ASP A 453 7.64 -7.99 14.04
CA ASP A 453 8.18 -9.31 13.74
C ASP A 453 9.71 -9.24 13.59
N ALA A 454 10.39 -8.63 14.56
CA ALA A 454 11.77 -8.15 14.43
C ALA A 454 12.86 -9.22 14.26
N THR A 455 12.50 -10.50 14.12
CA THR A 455 13.44 -11.61 13.84
C THR A 455 13.39 -12.11 12.40
N VAL A 456 12.55 -11.49 11.58
CA VAL A 456 12.25 -11.90 10.22
C VAL A 456 12.52 -10.74 9.26
N ILE A 457 13.16 -11.03 8.13
CA ILE A 457 13.04 -10.21 6.92
C ILE A 457 12.18 -10.97 5.93
N THR A 458 11.10 -10.32 5.49
CA THR A 458 10.21 -10.89 4.49
C THR A 458 10.74 -10.56 3.11
N ILE A 459 10.83 -11.54 2.22
CA ILE A 459 11.27 -11.39 0.83
C ILE A 459 10.15 -11.88 -0.09
N ASP A 460 9.56 -10.96 -0.86
CA ASP A 460 8.56 -11.30 -1.88
C ASP A 460 9.23 -11.56 -3.24
N ALA A 461 9.98 -12.66 -3.29
CA ALA A 461 10.63 -13.14 -4.50
C ALA A 461 9.62 -13.49 -5.62
N HIS A 462 8.35 -13.75 -5.27
CA HIS A 462 7.33 -14.14 -6.24
C HIS A 462 6.84 -12.95 -7.05
N SER A 463 6.45 -11.85 -6.37
CA SER A 463 5.96 -10.65 -7.04
C SER A 463 7.09 -9.81 -7.61
N TYR A 464 8.31 -9.93 -7.06
CA TYR A 464 9.47 -9.11 -7.45
C TYR A 464 10.60 -9.90 -8.11
N ARG A 465 10.27 -10.88 -8.95
CA ARG A 465 11.27 -11.70 -9.67
C ARG A 465 12.29 -10.87 -10.47
N SER A 466 11.89 -9.74 -11.03
CA SER A 466 12.80 -8.87 -11.78
C SER A 466 13.81 -8.18 -10.86
N ALA A 467 13.39 -7.79 -9.65
CA ALA A 467 14.25 -7.14 -8.67
C ALA A 467 15.39 -8.07 -8.22
N LEU A 468 15.17 -9.39 -8.18
CA LEU A 468 16.22 -10.38 -7.88
C LEU A 468 17.37 -10.37 -8.88
N LYS A 469 17.20 -9.78 -10.07
CA LYS A 469 18.27 -9.65 -11.08
C LYS A 469 18.91 -8.26 -11.10
N GLU A 470 18.43 -7.34 -10.27
CA GLU A 470 19.00 -6.01 -10.15
C GLU A 470 20.23 -6.06 -9.25
N ALA A 471 21.35 -5.48 -9.70
CA ALA A 471 22.58 -5.42 -8.91
C ALA A 471 22.41 -4.66 -7.58
N SER A 472 21.39 -3.82 -7.47
CA SER A 472 21.02 -3.08 -6.26
C SER A 472 20.28 -3.92 -5.22
N TYR A 473 19.85 -5.14 -5.56
CA TYR A 473 19.05 -5.99 -4.68
C TYR A 473 19.74 -6.27 -3.34
N THR A 474 21.03 -6.64 -3.36
CA THR A 474 21.78 -6.94 -2.14
C THR A 474 21.97 -5.70 -1.27
N ASP A 475 22.07 -4.52 -1.87
CA ASP A 475 22.14 -3.26 -1.12
C ASP A 475 20.79 -2.96 -0.44
N ARG A 476 19.67 -3.22 -1.13
CA ARG A 476 18.31 -3.12 -0.59
C ARG A 476 18.12 -4.01 0.65
N ILE A 477 18.61 -5.25 0.58
CA ILE A 477 18.59 -6.19 1.71
C ILE A 477 19.45 -5.67 2.87
N LYS A 478 20.65 -5.15 2.59
CA LYS A 478 21.48 -4.50 3.63
C LYS A 478 20.76 -3.33 4.29
N TYR A 479 19.97 -2.57 3.53
CA TYR A 479 19.14 -1.50 4.09
C TYR A 479 18.04 -2.02 5.04
N ASP A 480 17.33 -3.10 4.70
CA ASP A 480 16.34 -3.69 5.61
C ASP A 480 17.01 -4.29 6.87
N ILE A 481 18.21 -4.88 6.72
CA ILE A 481 19.04 -5.30 7.86
C ILE A 481 19.48 -4.09 8.71
N ALA A 482 19.75 -2.94 8.10
CA ALA A 482 20.09 -1.73 8.83
C ALA A 482 18.90 -1.22 9.66
N LYS A 483 17.66 -1.29 9.14
CA LYS A 483 16.46 -0.99 9.94
C LYS A 483 16.38 -1.88 11.18
N TYR A 484 16.64 -3.18 11.03
CA TYR A 484 16.73 -4.10 12.16
C TYR A 484 17.76 -3.66 13.20
N PHE A 485 18.97 -3.25 12.79
CA PHE A 485 19.97 -2.80 13.76
C PHE A 485 19.64 -1.45 14.40
N VAL A 486 19.01 -0.53 13.66
CA VAL A 486 18.47 0.72 14.23
C VAL A 486 17.42 0.40 15.29
N TYR A 487 16.46 -0.47 14.97
CA TYR A 487 15.44 -0.95 15.91
C TYR A 487 16.06 -1.66 17.12
N ALA A 488 17.05 -2.53 16.92
CA ALA A 488 17.75 -3.22 18.01
C ALA A 488 18.46 -2.26 18.98
N ARG A 489 18.88 -1.09 18.49
CA ARG A 489 19.51 -0.05 19.32
C ARG A 489 18.52 0.85 20.01
N CYS A 490 17.43 1.20 19.34
CA CYS A 490 16.57 2.31 19.75
C CYS A 490 15.14 1.91 20.12
N GLY A 491 14.73 0.69 19.84
CA GLY A 491 13.34 0.23 20.01
C GLY A 491 12.36 0.85 19.01
N ALA A 492 12.85 1.58 18.01
CA ALA A 492 12.09 2.25 16.95
C ALA A 492 12.92 2.31 15.66
N GLU A 493 12.28 2.25 14.48
CA GLU A 493 12.99 2.44 13.19
C GLU A 493 13.18 3.92 12.87
N ASN A 494 12.29 4.77 13.41
CA ASN A 494 12.28 6.21 13.24
C ASN A 494 12.59 6.95 14.57
N PRO A 495 13.78 6.73 15.18
CA PRO A 495 14.15 7.40 16.42
C PRO A 495 14.22 8.92 16.24
N PRO A 496 13.90 9.74 17.26
CA PRO A 496 13.87 11.20 17.15
C PRO A 496 15.28 11.81 17.09
N MET A 497 15.90 11.74 15.92
CA MET A 497 17.30 12.12 15.66
C MET A 497 17.45 13.40 14.84
N GLY A 498 16.35 14.12 14.59
CA GLY A 498 16.35 15.35 13.79
C GLY A 498 16.46 15.12 12.27
N VAL A 499 16.42 13.87 11.84
CA VAL A 499 16.44 13.46 10.43
C VAL A 499 15.52 12.25 10.21
N ALA A 500 15.10 12.00 8.97
CA ALA A 500 14.23 10.89 8.63
C ALA A 500 14.87 9.51 8.97
N GLY A 501 14.11 8.62 9.61
CA GLY A 501 14.58 7.27 9.98
C GLY A 501 15.03 6.43 8.79
N GLU A 502 14.36 6.57 7.64
CA GLU A 502 14.76 5.89 6.41
C GLU A 502 16.16 6.31 5.92
N GLY A 503 16.50 7.59 6.07
CA GLY A 503 17.83 8.14 5.77
C GLY A 503 18.87 7.64 6.77
N ILE A 504 18.51 7.50 8.05
CA ILE A 504 19.38 6.90 9.07
C ILE A 504 19.70 5.45 8.70
N ALA A 505 18.69 4.64 8.37
CA ALA A 505 18.88 3.23 7.99
C ALA A 505 19.73 3.09 6.71
N ALA A 506 19.49 3.93 5.70
CA ALA A 506 20.30 3.95 4.48
C ALA A 506 21.77 4.33 4.76
N SER A 507 22.00 5.40 5.53
CA SER A 507 23.34 5.82 5.97
C SER A 507 24.04 4.75 6.82
N TYR A 508 23.29 4.06 7.68
CA TYR A 508 23.78 2.95 8.49
C TYR A 508 24.21 1.76 7.62
N ALA A 509 23.39 1.39 6.61
CA ALA A 509 23.71 0.31 5.68
C ALA A 509 25.02 0.58 4.92
N VAL A 510 25.21 1.80 4.43
CA VAL A 510 26.46 2.21 3.76
C VAL A 510 27.64 2.14 4.73
N ARG A 511 27.48 2.67 5.95
CA ARG A 511 28.59 2.85 6.87
C ARG A 511 29.04 1.56 7.55
N TYR A 512 28.09 0.68 7.89
CA TYR A 512 28.33 -0.48 8.76
C TYR A 512 28.09 -1.83 8.09
N LEU A 513 27.37 -1.87 6.97
CA LEU A 513 27.04 -3.11 6.25
C LEU A 513 27.65 -3.17 4.84
N ASP A 514 28.47 -2.18 4.47
CA ASP A 514 29.15 -2.09 3.18
C ASP A 514 28.17 -2.05 2.00
N ALA A 515 27.04 -1.37 2.16
CA ALA A 515 26.11 -1.13 1.05
C ALA A 515 26.64 -0.02 0.13
N ASN A 516 26.40 -0.14 -1.17
CA ASN A 516 26.82 0.87 -2.12
C ASN A 516 25.87 2.09 -2.09
N ARG A 517 26.41 3.25 -1.69
CA ARG A 517 25.64 4.50 -1.56
C ARG A 517 24.93 4.93 -2.85
N ARG A 518 25.59 4.80 -4.01
CA ARG A 518 25.00 5.20 -5.30
C ARG A 518 23.90 4.24 -5.72
N SER A 519 24.14 2.95 -5.52
CA SER A 519 23.18 1.87 -5.77
C SER A 519 21.91 2.08 -4.95
N LEU A 520 22.04 2.27 -3.63
CA LEU A 520 20.92 2.55 -2.73
C LEU A 520 20.16 3.80 -3.15
N ALA A 521 20.86 4.93 -3.33
CA ALA A 521 20.25 6.19 -3.75
C ALA A 521 19.47 6.04 -5.06
N SER A 522 20.04 5.37 -6.07
CA SER A 522 19.34 5.14 -7.34
C SER A 522 18.14 4.20 -7.20
N SER A 523 18.24 3.21 -6.32
CA SER A 523 17.20 2.20 -6.15
C SER A 523 15.99 2.71 -5.35
N MET A 524 16.20 3.74 -4.52
CA MET A 524 15.19 4.34 -3.62
C MET A 524 14.62 5.66 -4.14
N GLN A 525 15.05 6.12 -5.33
CA GLN A 525 14.51 7.31 -6.00
C GLN A 525 13.12 7.03 -6.59
N HIS A 526 12.11 7.08 -5.74
CA HIS A 526 10.73 7.27 -6.16
C HIS A 526 10.36 8.74 -5.92
N VAL A 527 9.92 9.43 -6.97
CA VAL A 527 9.82 10.91 -7.06
C VAL A 527 8.96 11.53 -5.94
N SER A 528 8.08 10.76 -5.30
CA SER A 528 7.17 11.24 -4.26
C SER A 528 7.69 11.13 -2.82
N TYR A 529 8.82 10.46 -2.56
CA TYR A 529 9.34 10.24 -1.19
C TYR A 529 10.87 10.23 -1.08
N ALA A 530 11.59 10.60 -2.14
CA ALA A 530 13.06 10.51 -2.23
C ALA A 530 13.77 11.14 -1.02
N GLU A 531 13.27 12.27 -0.51
CA GLU A 531 13.85 13.00 0.62
C GLU A 531 14.01 12.18 1.90
N ARG A 532 13.07 11.28 2.19
CA ARG A 532 13.14 10.47 3.41
C ARG A 532 14.28 9.46 3.36
N TYR A 533 14.64 9.00 2.16
CA TYR A 533 15.69 8.02 1.91
C TYR A 533 17.05 8.67 1.58
N THR A 534 17.08 10.01 1.47
CA THR A 534 18.29 10.74 1.10
C THR A 534 19.34 10.62 2.19
N MET A 535 20.50 10.07 1.83
CA MET A 535 21.65 9.98 2.73
C MET A 535 22.45 11.29 2.72
N THR A 536 22.25 12.13 3.73
CA THR A 536 22.94 13.41 3.92
C THR A 536 24.09 13.28 4.94
N ALA A 537 24.84 14.36 5.16
CA ALA A 537 25.81 14.40 6.26
C ALA A 537 25.12 14.25 7.63
N ALA A 538 23.93 14.83 7.78
CA ALA A 538 23.14 14.74 9.01
C ALA A 538 22.64 13.31 9.27
N THR A 539 22.16 12.58 8.25
CA THR A 539 21.79 11.17 8.43
C THR A 539 23.00 10.27 8.66
N ASP A 540 24.16 10.59 8.06
CA ASP A 540 25.42 9.90 8.34
C ASP A 540 25.84 10.07 9.80
N ASP A 541 25.71 11.28 10.37
CA ASP A 541 26.02 11.58 11.77
C ASP A 541 25.01 10.93 12.72
N ALA A 542 23.71 11.02 12.42
CA ALA A 542 22.66 10.33 13.16
C ALA A 542 22.87 8.80 13.20
N ALA A 543 23.28 8.19 12.07
CA ALA A 543 23.60 6.77 12.03
C ALA A 543 24.79 6.40 12.94
N LYS A 544 25.79 7.29 13.11
CA LYS A 544 26.89 7.05 14.07
C LYS A 544 26.40 7.11 15.51
N LEU A 545 25.55 8.09 15.81
CA LEU A 545 24.94 8.27 17.12
C LEU A 545 24.09 7.05 17.50
N VAL A 546 23.22 6.59 16.60
CA VAL A 546 22.40 5.37 16.78
C VAL A 546 23.26 4.14 16.99
N HIS A 547 24.32 3.95 16.19
CA HIS A 547 25.29 2.86 16.38
C HIS A 547 25.96 2.90 17.76
N GLY A 548 26.25 4.10 18.26
CA GLY A 548 26.77 4.38 19.59
C GLY A 548 25.74 4.21 20.73
N GLY A 549 24.45 4.06 20.41
CA GLY A 549 23.35 3.90 21.37
C GLY A 549 22.60 5.19 21.72
N THR A 550 22.88 6.29 21.03
CA THR A 550 22.10 7.53 21.15
C THR A 550 20.89 7.45 20.22
N CYS A 551 19.69 7.48 20.81
CA CYS A 551 18.42 7.23 20.12
C CYS A 551 17.45 8.41 20.16
N LYS A 552 17.88 9.54 20.70
CA LYS A 552 17.16 10.81 20.70
C LYS A 552 18.17 11.95 20.73
N VAL A 553 17.87 13.03 20.01
CA VAL A 553 18.50 14.34 20.19
C VAL A 553 17.43 15.35 20.56
N GLU A 554 17.76 16.31 21.41
CA GLU A 554 16.86 17.41 21.77
C GLU A 554 16.98 18.52 20.72
N ALA A 555 15.94 19.34 20.56
CA ALA A 555 16.06 20.59 19.83
C ALA A 555 16.78 21.60 20.75
N ASP A 556 17.91 22.15 20.29
CA ASP A 556 18.63 23.22 21.01
C ASP A 556 17.81 24.53 21.12
#